data_AF-A0A2T6FFV3-F1
#
_entry.id   AF-A0A2T6FFV3-F1
#
_cell.length_a   1.000
_cell.length_b   1.000
_cell.length_c   1.000
_cell.angle_alpha   90.00
_cell.angle_beta   90.00
_cell.angle_gamma   90.00
#
_symmetry.space_group_name_H-M   'P 1'
#
loop_
_entity.id
_entity.type
_entity.pdbx_description
1 polymer ?
#
loop_
_entity_poly.entity_id
_entity_poly.type
_entity_poly.pdbx_seq_one_letter_code
_entity_poly.pdbx_strand_id
1 'polypeptide(L)'
;MLLNWRIPLVIAITSTLIACGGSSGGDSTPTTPASSIQPASSVLSSSAVSSSTPLSSSLSSSTTSSSAISSSIPGSSIANSSSSAIVQLAPPQNFKITPGNATATLSWSPVANASGYHIYYATQANIIANNISAFENGTWIKNISSPHVISNLQNGETYYFVVTAINGNQESIQSIELSTTPTAVDVTRQPTAQEVYVLELVNRARFDPPAEAARYGIDLNEGITGAPISADRKSPLAHNLLLIDSARTHSQWMLDQDIFSHTGANNSTPGQRMTAAGYVFAGQWANGENIAYAGTTASSIDLTDYAARHHEGLFKSPGHRLNILSSNFRELGVGQKQGYFLSNGTNYLSSMLTQNFARTGSNYFITGVIYNDLNGNEFYNVGEGIPGATVRVNGTAYSAFMTGAYSIPVTNGSYDVVISADSLQVDTLYSIQVNGGNVKVDLIKNGNAIDINSWK
;
A
#
# COMPACT_ATOMS: atom_id res chain seq x y z
N MET A 1 18.32 -47.71 32.11
CA MET A 1 19.46 -47.49 31.21
C MET A 1 19.07 -46.35 30.28
N LEU A 2 19.37 -45.11 30.69
CA LEU A 2 19.01 -43.87 30.01
C LEU A 2 20.21 -43.47 29.12
N LEU A 3 20.02 -43.36 27.80
CA LEU A 3 21.03 -42.80 26.91
C LEU A 3 20.69 -41.34 26.61
N ASN A 4 21.45 -40.45 27.24
CA ASN A 4 21.57 -39.03 26.91
C ASN A 4 22.18 -38.87 25.50
N TRP A 5 21.46 -38.25 24.58
CA TRP A 5 22.04 -37.71 23.35
C TRP A 5 22.26 -36.21 23.52
N ARG A 6 23.46 -35.86 24.01
CA ARG A 6 24.02 -34.51 23.86
C ARG A 6 24.65 -34.42 22.47
N ILE A 7 24.06 -33.64 21.57
CA ILE A 7 24.64 -33.29 20.27
C ILE A 7 25.62 -32.12 20.50
N PRO A 8 26.84 -32.14 19.94
CA PRO A 8 27.84 -31.14 20.21
C PRO A 8 27.46 -29.80 19.56
N LEU A 9 27.33 -28.82 20.44
CA LEU A 9 27.40 -27.39 20.18
C LEU A 9 28.74 -27.07 19.52
N VAL A 10 28.78 -26.98 18.19
CA VAL A 10 29.85 -26.28 17.48
C VAL A 10 29.50 -24.79 17.50
N ILE A 11 29.74 -24.14 18.64
CA ILE A 11 29.95 -22.70 18.63
C ILE A 11 31.33 -22.49 18.02
N ALA A 12 31.39 -21.99 16.80
CA ALA A 12 32.57 -21.33 16.29
C ALA A 12 32.79 -20.04 17.11
N ILE A 13 33.45 -20.17 18.26
CA ILE A 13 34.01 -19.04 19.00
C ILE A 13 35.24 -18.60 18.22
N THR A 14 35.04 -17.84 17.14
CA THR A 14 35.97 -16.85 16.55
C THR A 14 35.36 -16.37 15.24
N SER A 15 34.35 -15.51 15.32
CA SER A 15 34.01 -14.55 14.27
C SER A 15 33.20 -13.48 14.97
N THR A 16 33.80 -12.31 15.19
CA THR A 16 33.11 -11.10 15.61
C THR A 16 31.82 -10.96 14.80
N LEU A 17 30.68 -10.80 15.47
CA LEU A 17 29.48 -10.28 14.84
C LEU A 17 29.88 -8.90 14.27
N ILE A 18 30.14 -8.80 12.97
CA ILE A 18 30.41 -7.51 12.34
C ILE A 18 29.04 -6.89 12.06
N ALA A 19 28.66 -5.96 12.93
CA ALA A 19 27.37 -5.27 12.93
C ALA A 19 27.62 -3.75 12.83
N CYS A 20 26.96 -3.06 11.91
CA CYS A 20 26.95 -1.58 11.89
C CYS A 20 25.54 -1.06 11.60
N GLY A 21 24.94 -0.30 12.53
CA GLY A 21 23.67 0.39 12.26
C GLY A 21 23.94 1.74 11.56
N GLY A 22 23.35 1.95 10.38
CA GLY A 22 23.33 3.26 9.71
C GLY A 22 21.95 3.90 9.80
N SER A 23 21.84 5.04 10.48
CA SER A 23 20.63 5.87 10.49
C SER A 23 20.98 7.26 9.98
N SER A 24 20.17 7.80 9.08
CA SER A 24 20.28 9.18 8.60
C SER A 24 18.91 9.85 8.62
N GLY A 25 18.86 11.09 9.12
CA GLY A 25 17.67 11.94 9.11
C GLY A 25 18.05 13.33 8.59
N GLY A 26 17.18 13.93 7.78
CA GLY A 26 17.38 15.28 7.25
C GLY A 26 16.15 16.13 7.50
N ASP A 27 16.36 17.30 8.11
CA ASP A 27 15.39 18.38 8.24
C ASP A 27 15.76 19.46 7.21
N SER A 28 14.83 19.86 6.36
CA SER A 28 15.10 20.80 5.27
C SER A 28 14.60 22.20 5.63
N THR A 29 15.51 23.08 6.05
CA THR A 29 15.34 24.54 5.95
C THR A 29 16.38 25.11 4.99
N PRO A 30 16.00 25.99 4.03
CA PRO A 30 16.94 26.45 3.01
C PRO A 30 17.76 27.64 3.51
N THR A 31 19.08 27.53 3.43
CA THR A 31 19.96 28.71 3.48
C THR A 31 20.95 28.64 2.31
N THR A 32 20.80 29.56 1.36
CA THR A 32 21.85 29.95 0.41
C THR A 32 22.87 30.87 1.13
N PRO A 33 24.14 30.93 0.69
CA PRO A 33 24.50 31.84 -0.41
C PRO A 33 25.62 31.38 -1.38
N ALA A 34 25.38 31.71 -2.66
CA ALA A 34 26.24 32.35 -3.68
C ALA A 34 27.69 31.93 -4.03
N SER A 35 27.89 31.95 -5.37
CA SER A 35 29.08 32.24 -6.19
C SER A 35 29.98 31.05 -6.57
N SER A 36 30.54 30.89 -7.78
CA SER A 36 30.39 31.47 -9.13
C SER A 36 31.41 30.72 -10.03
N ILE A 37 31.31 30.90 -11.36
CA ILE A 37 32.31 30.65 -12.43
C ILE A 37 32.10 29.37 -13.27
N GLN A 38 31.59 29.59 -14.48
CA GLN A 38 31.83 28.84 -15.71
C GLN A 38 33.02 29.45 -16.47
N PRO A 39 33.62 28.73 -17.44
CA PRO A 39 33.40 29.17 -18.82
C PRO A 39 33.13 28.05 -19.83
N ALA A 40 32.58 28.50 -20.96
CA ALA A 40 32.01 27.79 -22.09
C ALA A 40 33.02 27.22 -23.11
N SER A 41 32.55 26.34 -24.01
CA SER A 41 32.86 26.36 -25.45
C SER A 41 31.86 25.51 -26.27
N SER A 42 31.59 26.01 -27.48
CA SER A 42 30.57 25.69 -28.51
C SER A 42 30.85 24.37 -29.29
N VAL A 43 29.98 23.85 -30.20
CA VAL A 43 29.84 24.25 -31.64
C VAL A 43 28.67 23.49 -32.36
N LEU A 44 27.81 24.29 -33.05
CA LEU A 44 27.03 24.18 -34.33
C LEU A 44 26.10 23.01 -34.75
N SER A 45 24.85 23.37 -35.10
CA SER A 45 24.21 23.41 -36.45
C SER A 45 22.68 23.33 -36.31
N SER A 46 21.78 23.86 -37.13
CA SER A 46 21.74 24.79 -38.27
C SER A 46 20.27 25.24 -38.44
N SER A 47 20.08 26.44 -39.00
CA SER A 47 18.84 27.23 -39.10
C SER A 47 17.76 26.68 -40.05
N ALA A 48 16.48 27.01 -39.77
CA ALA A 48 15.54 27.51 -40.78
C ALA A 48 14.39 28.31 -40.13
N VAL A 49 14.05 29.42 -40.77
CA VAL A 49 13.13 30.49 -40.38
C VAL A 49 11.80 30.33 -41.12
N SER A 50 10.66 30.56 -40.47
CA SER A 50 9.67 31.58 -40.92
C SER A 50 8.41 31.62 -40.06
N SER A 51 7.94 32.86 -39.95
CA SER A 51 6.89 33.45 -39.14
C SER A 51 5.45 33.16 -39.58
N SER A 52 4.52 33.14 -38.63
CA SER A 52 3.36 34.06 -38.64
C SER A 52 2.56 33.92 -37.33
N THR A 53 2.17 35.06 -36.78
CA THR A 53 1.33 35.23 -35.59
C THR A 53 -0.15 35.05 -35.94
N PRO A 54 -0.98 34.66 -34.96
CA PRO A 54 -2.35 35.18 -34.91
C PRO A 54 -2.69 35.89 -33.59
N LEU A 55 -3.41 37.00 -33.73
CA LEU A 55 -4.00 37.80 -32.67
C LEU A 55 -5.09 37.04 -31.91
N SER A 56 -5.12 37.26 -30.59
CA SER A 56 -6.20 36.92 -29.67
C SER A 56 -7.35 37.94 -29.74
N SER A 57 -8.60 37.48 -29.83
CA SER A 57 -9.78 38.28 -29.51
C SER A 57 -10.65 37.55 -28.48
N SER A 58 -10.85 38.23 -27.36
CA SER A 58 -11.75 37.90 -26.26
C SER A 58 -13.20 38.20 -26.64
N LEU A 59 -14.11 37.24 -26.47
CA LEU A 59 -15.55 37.47 -26.54
C LEU A 59 -16.12 37.62 -25.12
N SER A 60 -16.67 38.80 -24.88
CA SER A 60 -17.43 39.18 -23.69
C SER A 60 -18.92 38.94 -23.93
N SER A 61 -19.60 38.57 -22.84
CA SER A 61 -21.03 38.39 -22.70
C SER A 61 -21.82 39.69 -22.87
N SER A 62 -22.92 39.67 -23.63
CA SER A 62 -23.95 40.71 -23.58
C SER A 62 -25.35 40.09 -23.40
N THR A 63 -25.94 40.42 -22.26
CA THR A 63 -27.37 40.31 -21.94
C THR A 63 -28.15 41.37 -22.69
N THR A 64 -29.21 41.00 -23.42
CA THR A 64 -30.19 41.94 -23.96
C THR A 64 -31.55 41.73 -23.30
N SER A 65 -31.96 42.73 -22.52
CA SER A 65 -33.30 42.90 -21.97
C SER A 65 -34.26 43.32 -23.09
N SER A 66 -35.42 42.67 -23.20
CA SER A 66 -36.45 43.00 -24.18
C SER A 66 -37.37 44.12 -23.65
N SER A 67 -37.46 45.21 -24.41
CA SER A 67 -38.40 46.32 -24.18
C SER A 67 -39.80 45.98 -24.69
N ALA A 68 -40.81 46.31 -23.89
CA ALA A 68 -42.23 46.19 -24.21
C ALA A 68 -42.67 47.23 -25.26
N ILE A 69 -43.47 46.81 -26.24
CA ILE A 69 -44.33 47.69 -27.04
C ILE A 69 -45.76 47.17 -26.92
N SER A 70 -46.64 48.04 -26.43
CA SER A 70 -48.08 47.85 -26.34
C SER A 70 -48.72 48.27 -27.66
N SER A 71 -49.48 47.37 -28.28
CA SER A 71 -50.58 47.74 -29.18
C SER A 71 -51.65 46.64 -29.19
N SER A 72 -52.87 47.06 -28.88
CA SER A 72 -54.09 46.27 -28.75
C SER A 72 -54.83 46.14 -30.09
N ILE A 73 -55.38 44.96 -30.41
CA ILE A 73 -56.68 44.70 -31.08
C ILE A 73 -57.04 43.20 -30.84
N PRO A 74 -58.34 42.82 -30.68
CA PRO A 74 -58.72 41.60 -29.98
C PRO A 74 -59.17 40.43 -30.89
N GLY A 75 -59.03 39.21 -30.34
CA GLY A 75 -59.89 38.07 -30.69
C GLY A 75 -59.31 37.04 -31.67
N SER A 76 -58.72 35.97 -31.14
CA SER A 76 -58.86 34.58 -31.63
C SER A 76 -58.20 33.63 -30.64
N SER A 77 -58.98 32.66 -30.16
CA SER A 77 -58.56 31.62 -29.22
C SER A 77 -57.47 30.72 -29.83
N ILE A 78 -56.24 30.86 -29.35
CA ILE A 78 -55.19 29.86 -29.57
C ILE A 78 -55.21 28.96 -28.34
N ALA A 79 -55.49 27.69 -28.55
CA ALA A 79 -55.43 26.66 -27.52
C ALA A 79 -54.06 26.71 -26.82
N ASN A 80 -54.08 26.94 -25.52
CA ASN A 80 -52.92 26.77 -24.66
C ASN A 80 -52.65 25.26 -24.53
N SER A 81 -51.94 24.70 -25.51
CA SER A 81 -51.28 23.41 -25.33
C SER A 81 -50.20 23.61 -24.29
N SER A 82 -50.51 23.19 -23.07
CA SER A 82 -49.56 23.05 -21.98
C SER A 82 -48.51 22.01 -22.40
N SER A 83 -47.41 22.49 -22.98
CA SER A 83 -46.20 21.70 -23.12
C SER A 83 -45.75 21.30 -21.73
N SER A 84 -46.06 20.07 -21.33
CA SER A 84 -45.44 19.45 -20.17
C SER A 84 -43.94 19.39 -20.48
N ALA A 85 -43.15 20.24 -19.82
CA ALA A 85 -41.70 20.15 -19.89
C ALA A 85 -41.33 18.77 -19.33
N ILE A 86 -40.90 17.86 -20.21
CA ILE A 86 -40.23 16.63 -19.82
C ILE A 86 -39.02 17.03 -18.97
N VAL A 87 -39.08 16.77 -17.67
CA VAL A 87 -37.94 16.95 -16.78
C VAL A 87 -36.93 15.88 -17.15
N GLN A 88 -35.97 16.24 -18.00
CA GLN A 88 -34.90 15.35 -18.42
C GLN A 88 -33.97 15.10 -17.23
N LEU A 89 -33.72 13.82 -16.93
CA LEU A 89 -32.83 13.41 -15.86
C LEU A 89 -31.39 13.84 -16.20
N ALA A 90 -30.68 14.44 -15.25
CA ALA A 90 -29.30 14.88 -15.44
C ALA A 90 -28.34 13.67 -15.56
N PRO A 91 -27.25 13.76 -16.35
CA PRO A 91 -26.24 12.72 -16.36
C PRO A 91 -25.54 12.59 -14.99
N PRO A 92 -25.17 11.37 -14.57
CA PRO A 92 -24.33 11.15 -13.40
C PRO A 92 -23.03 11.98 -13.45
N GLN A 93 -22.72 12.65 -12.34
CA GLN A 93 -21.52 13.49 -12.16
C GLN A 93 -20.55 12.86 -11.16
N ASN A 94 -19.31 13.36 -11.15
CA ASN A 94 -18.23 12.85 -10.30
C ASN A 94 -18.02 11.34 -10.47
N PHE A 95 -18.16 10.85 -11.70
CA PHE A 95 -17.93 9.45 -12.03
C PHE A 95 -16.46 9.12 -11.77
N LYS A 96 -16.19 8.03 -11.05
CA LYS A 96 -14.86 7.55 -10.69
C LYS A 96 -14.81 6.05 -10.85
N ILE A 97 -13.64 5.55 -11.26
CA ILE A 97 -13.36 4.13 -11.40
C ILE A 97 -12.07 3.82 -10.64
N THR A 98 -12.12 2.77 -9.82
CA THR A 98 -10.95 2.23 -9.13
C THR A 98 -10.72 0.79 -9.61
N PRO A 99 -9.61 0.50 -10.33
CA PRO A 99 -9.29 -0.85 -10.74
C PRO A 99 -8.93 -1.72 -9.53
N GLY A 100 -9.25 -3.01 -9.62
CA GLY A 100 -8.78 -4.04 -8.71
C GLY A 100 -8.38 -5.30 -9.49
N ASN A 101 -8.16 -6.40 -8.77
CA ASN A 101 -7.86 -7.69 -9.40
C ASN A 101 -9.10 -8.27 -10.07
N ALA A 102 -9.13 -8.29 -11.40
CA ALA A 102 -10.27 -8.74 -12.18
C ALA A 102 -11.58 -7.98 -11.85
N THR A 103 -11.46 -6.76 -11.32
CA THR A 103 -12.60 -5.96 -10.87
C THR A 103 -12.42 -4.48 -11.21
N ALA A 104 -13.53 -3.75 -11.30
CA ALA A 104 -13.56 -2.29 -11.30
C ALA A 104 -14.66 -1.80 -10.34
N THR A 105 -14.30 -0.94 -9.39
CA THR A 105 -15.28 -0.29 -8.50
C THR A 105 -15.66 1.07 -9.07
N LEU A 106 -16.94 1.26 -9.36
CA LEU A 106 -17.49 2.45 -9.98
C LEU A 106 -18.28 3.25 -8.93
N SER A 107 -18.08 4.57 -8.89
CA SER A 107 -18.83 5.47 -8.01
C SER A 107 -19.20 6.78 -8.70
N TRP A 108 -20.32 7.38 -8.33
CA TRP A 108 -20.83 8.65 -8.86
C TRP A 108 -21.73 9.34 -7.83
N SER A 109 -21.98 10.64 -8.01
CA SER A 109 -22.89 11.39 -7.14
C SER A 109 -24.35 11.02 -7.40
N PRO A 110 -25.21 10.95 -6.36
CA PRO A 110 -26.65 10.77 -6.54
C PRO A 110 -27.25 11.83 -7.48
N VAL A 111 -28.17 11.40 -8.35
CA VAL A 111 -28.86 12.25 -9.32
C VAL A 111 -30.27 12.49 -8.81
N ALA A 112 -30.68 13.76 -8.71
CA ALA A 112 -32.00 14.12 -8.22
C ALA A 112 -33.10 13.43 -9.04
N ASN A 113 -34.08 12.86 -8.35
CA ASN A 113 -35.20 12.10 -8.93
C ASN A 113 -34.82 10.81 -9.66
N ALA A 114 -33.58 10.32 -9.57
CA ALA A 114 -33.23 9.00 -10.11
C ALA A 114 -33.73 7.89 -9.18
N SER A 115 -34.36 6.86 -9.74
CA SER A 115 -34.76 5.63 -9.03
C SER A 115 -33.72 4.52 -9.14
N GLY A 116 -32.68 4.70 -9.96
CA GLY A 116 -31.59 3.75 -10.17
C GLY A 116 -30.64 4.21 -11.26
N TYR A 117 -29.73 3.34 -11.68
CA TYR A 117 -28.76 3.62 -12.73
C TYR A 117 -28.54 2.41 -13.65
N HIS A 118 -28.05 2.66 -14.86
CA HIS A 118 -27.47 1.65 -15.74
C HIS A 118 -25.97 1.89 -15.89
N ILE A 119 -25.20 0.81 -16.02
CA ILE A 119 -23.79 0.84 -16.39
C ILE A 119 -23.64 0.21 -17.77
N TYR A 120 -22.87 0.86 -18.62
CA TYR A 120 -22.47 0.36 -19.93
C TYR A 120 -20.97 0.30 -19.98
N TYR A 121 -20.42 -0.85 -20.40
CA TYR A 121 -18.98 -0.99 -20.56
C TYR A 121 -18.60 -1.91 -21.71
N ALA A 122 -17.42 -1.69 -22.27
CA ALA A 122 -16.87 -2.43 -23.40
C ALA A 122 -15.34 -2.39 -23.38
N THR A 123 -14.68 -3.20 -24.21
CA THR A 123 -13.22 -3.13 -24.45
C THR A 123 -12.87 -2.14 -25.56
N GLN A 124 -13.82 -1.31 -25.98
CA GLN A 124 -13.68 -0.29 -27.02
C GLN A 124 -14.14 1.08 -26.50
N ALA A 125 -13.35 2.12 -26.82
CA ALA A 125 -13.62 3.50 -26.42
C ALA A 125 -14.79 4.13 -27.20
N ASN A 126 -15.26 5.28 -26.72
CA ASN A 126 -16.35 6.07 -27.29
C ASN A 126 -17.69 5.33 -27.26
N ILE A 127 -18.02 4.76 -26.11
CA ILE A 127 -19.27 4.06 -25.85
C ILE A 127 -20.47 4.92 -26.23
N ILE A 128 -21.40 4.27 -26.92
CA ILE A 128 -22.72 4.80 -27.21
C ILE A 128 -23.72 3.91 -26.45
N ALA A 129 -24.22 4.39 -25.31
CA ALA A 129 -25.02 3.58 -24.38
C ALA A 129 -26.21 2.86 -25.02
N ASN A 130 -26.96 3.54 -25.89
CA ASN A 130 -28.12 2.97 -26.59
C ASN A 130 -27.76 1.97 -27.72
N ASN A 131 -26.48 1.74 -27.98
CA ASN A 131 -25.97 0.79 -28.97
C ASN A 131 -24.80 -0.04 -28.42
N ILE A 132 -24.75 -0.28 -27.12
CA ILE A 132 -23.64 -0.99 -26.46
C ILE A 132 -23.38 -2.38 -27.05
N SER A 133 -24.42 -3.06 -27.57
CA SER A 133 -24.29 -4.39 -28.17
C SER A 133 -23.45 -4.42 -29.45
N ALA A 134 -23.18 -3.27 -30.07
CA ALA A 134 -22.29 -3.16 -31.23
C ALA A 134 -20.80 -3.04 -30.84
N PHE A 135 -20.50 -2.84 -29.56
CA PHE A 135 -19.13 -2.73 -29.05
C PHE A 135 -18.60 -4.10 -28.64
N GLU A 136 -17.30 -4.31 -28.81
CA GLU A 136 -16.61 -5.52 -28.37
C GLU A 136 -16.71 -5.69 -26.85
N ASN A 137 -17.17 -6.87 -26.42
CA ASN A 137 -17.49 -7.17 -25.02
C ASN A 137 -18.49 -6.16 -24.39
N GLY A 138 -19.32 -5.53 -25.22
CA GLY A 138 -20.33 -4.57 -24.81
C GLY A 138 -21.34 -5.19 -23.83
N THR A 139 -21.36 -4.66 -22.62
CA THR A 139 -22.18 -5.17 -21.51
C THR A 139 -23.07 -4.06 -20.96
N TRP A 140 -24.32 -4.42 -20.67
CA TRP A 140 -25.32 -3.54 -20.09
C TRP A 140 -25.81 -4.11 -18.76
N ILE A 141 -25.53 -3.40 -17.66
CA ILE A 141 -26.00 -3.75 -16.33
C ILE A 141 -27.09 -2.77 -15.91
N LYS A 142 -28.23 -3.31 -15.46
CA LYS A 142 -29.46 -2.54 -15.19
C LYS A 142 -29.76 -2.42 -13.72
N ASN A 143 -30.47 -1.35 -13.35
CA ASN A 143 -31.07 -1.15 -12.03
C ASN A 143 -30.07 -1.32 -10.87
N ILE A 144 -28.92 -0.66 -10.97
CA ILE A 144 -27.88 -0.69 -9.94
C ILE A 144 -27.86 0.60 -9.12
N SER A 145 -27.13 0.56 -8.00
CA SER A 145 -26.84 1.71 -7.13
C SER A 145 -25.36 2.05 -7.12
N SER A 146 -25.02 3.28 -6.73
CA SER A 146 -23.63 3.68 -6.46
C SER A 146 -23.25 3.43 -5.00
N PRO A 147 -22.02 2.95 -4.69
CA PRO A 147 -21.02 2.42 -5.62
C PRO A 147 -21.42 1.02 -6.14
N HIS A 148 -20.85 0.61 -7.27
CA HIS A 148 -21.06 -0.71 -7.86
C HIS A 148 -19.73 -1.36 -8.25
N VAL A 149 -19.59 -2.67 -8.03
CA VAL A 149 -18.38 -3.43 -8.38
C VAL A 149 -18.67 -4.31 -9.60
N ILE A 150 -17.92 -4.11 -10.66
CA ILE A 150 -17.87 -5.01 -11.81
C ILE A 150 -16.82 -6.07 -11.50
N SER A 151 -17.19 -7.33 -11.59
CA SER A 151 -16.32 -8.49 -11.33
C SER A 151 -16.06 -9.28 -12.61
N ASN A 152 -15.11 -10.21 -12.56
CA ASN A 152 -14.72 -11.09 -13.67
C ASN A 152 -14.21 -10.32 -14.91
N LEU A 153 -13.60 -9.16 -14.70
CA LEU A 153 -12.87 -8.46 -15.75
C LEU A 153 -11.52 -9.15 -15.99
N GLN A 154 -11.01 -9.06 -17.21
CA GLN A 154 -9.68 -9.57 -17.52
C GLN A 154 -8.61 -8.58 -17.08
N ASN A 155 -7.61 -9.05 -16.34
CA ASN A 155 -6.47 -8.21 -15.98
C ASN A 155 -5.60 -7.91 -17.20
N GLY A 156 -5.09 -6.68 -17.28
CA GLY A 156 -4.31 -6.18 -18.41
C GLY A 156 -5.16 -5.71 -19.59
N GLU A 157 -6.47 -6.00 -19.59
CA GLU A 157 -7.41 -5.54 -20.61
C GLU A 157 -8.02 -4.19 -20.20
N THR A 158 -8.16 -3.26 -21.16
CA THR A 158 -8.71 -1.93 -20.87
C THR A 158 -10.20 -1.91 -21.12
N TYR A 159 -10.96 -1.52 -20.10
CA TYR A 159 -12.41 -1.38 -20.17
C TYR A 159 -12.80 0.10 -20.09
N TYR A 160 -13.74 0.50 -20.92
CA TYR A 160 -14.35 1.83 -20.95
C TYR A 160 -15.74 1.74 -20.33
N PHE A 161 -16.14 2.75 -19.55
CA PHE A 161 -17.39 2.74 -18.81
C PHE A 161 -18.10 4.08 -18.95
N VAL A 162 -19.42 4.01 -19.02
CA VAL A 162 -20.32 5.15 -18.81
C VAL A 162 -21.50 4.74 -17.93
N VAL A 163 -22.09 5.71 -17.24
CA VAL A 163 -23.25 5.49 -16.37
C VAL A 163 -24.38 6.44 -16.80
N THR A 164 -25.61 5.95 -16.78
CA THR A 164 -26.83 6.74 -16.95
C THR A 164 -27.69 6.63 -15.70
N ALA A 165 -28.47 7.66 -15.41
CA ALA A 165 -29.48 7.64 -14.36
C ALA A 165 -30.84 7.25 -14.97
N ILE A 166 -31.68 6.56 -14.21
CA ILE A 166 -33.03 6.16 -14.65
C ILE A 166 -34.11 6.63 -13.68
N ASN A 167 -35.30 6.94 -14.20
CA ASN A 167 -36.52 7.14 -13.44
C ASN A 167 -37.71 6.58 -14.23
N GLY A 168 -38.21 5.41 -13.85
CA GLY A 168 -39.21 4.68 -14.62
C GLY A 168 -38.71 4.37 -16.03
N ASN A 169 -39.39 4.89 -17.06
CA ASN A 169 -39.01 4.72 -18.47
C ASN A 169 -38.08 5.82 -19.00
N GLN A 170 -37.70 6.79 -18.17
CA GLN A 170 -36.77 7.85 -18.55
C GLN A 170 -35.34 7.44 -18.20
N GLU A 171 -34.42 7.66 -19.13
CA GLU A 171 -32.98 7.47 -18.95
C GLU A 171 -32.25 8.75 -19.33
N SER A 172 -31.25 9.14 -18.53
CA SER A 172 -30.44 10.33 -18.80
C SER A 172 -29.52 10.12 -20.00
N ILE A 173 -28.88 11.20 -20.46
CA ILE A 173 -27.66 11.04 -21.27
C ILE A 173 -26.56 10.40 -20.41
N GLN A 174 -25.58 9.78 -21.07
CA GLN A 174 -24.46 9.12 -20.40
C GLN A 174 -23.52 10.10 -19.71
N SER A 175 -22.85 9.65 -18.64
CA SER A 175 -21.77 10.37 -17.98
C SER A 175 -20.58 10.63 -18.92
N ILE A 176 -19.57 11.33 -18.43
CA ILE A 176 -18.24 11.24 -19.05
C ILE A 176 -17.81 9.78 -19.13
N GLU A 177 -17.15 9.40 -20.21
CA GLU A 177 -16.50 8.10 -20.33
C GLU A 177 -15.21 8.12 -19.54
N LEU A 178 -15.00 7.07 -18.75
CA LEU A 178 -13.73 6.79 -18.10
C LEU A 178 -13.30 5.37 -18.42
N SER A 179 -12.00 5.14 -18.44
CA SER A 179 -11.43 3.82 -18.64
C SER A 179 -10.64 3.35 -17.42
N THR A 180 -10.50 2.04 -17.30
CA THR A 180 -9.56 1.43 -16.36
C THR A 180 -9.03 0.12 -16.91
N THR A 181 -7.85 -0.26 -16.45
CA THR A 181 -7.22 -1.54 -16.76
C THR A 181 -7.10 -2.30 -15.45
N PRO A 182 -8.00 -3.25 -15.14
CA PRO A 182 -7.85 -4.13 -14.00
C PRO A 182 -6.46 -4.76 -14.04
N THR A 183 -5.79 -4.80 -12.89
CA THR A 183 -4.44 -5.32 -12.81
C THR A 183 -4.43 -6.46 -11.83
N ALA A 184 -3.77 -7.55 -12.22
CA ALA A 184 -3.58 -8.66 -11.31
C ALA A 184 -2.84 -8.14 -10.07
N VAL A 185 -3.28 -8.58 -8.89
CA VAL A 185 -2.49 -8.36 -7.70
C VAL A 185 -1.14 -9.04 -7.94
N ASP A 186 -0.07 -8.26 -7.98
CA ASP A 186 1.28 -8.79 -8.10
C ASP A 186 1.67 -9.42 -6.76
N VAL A 187 1.25 -10.68 -6.58
CA VAL A 187 1.53 -11.48 -5.40
C VAL A 187 3.03 -11.63 -5.14
N THR A 188 3.87 -11.47 -6.18
CA THR A 188 5.32 -11.56 -6.01
C THR A 188 5.90 -10.38 -5.26
N ARG A 189 5.20 -9.23 -5.28
CA ARG A 189 5.60 -8.02 -4.53
C ARG A 189 5.01 -7.95 -3.13
N GLN A 190 3.96 -8.71 -2.84
CA GLN A 190 3.38 -8.82 -1.50
C GLN A 190 4.35 -9.51 -0.53
N PRO A 191 4.26 -9.24 0.79
CA PRO A 191 5.08 -9.93 1.78
C PRO A 191 4.80 -11.44 1.76
N THR A 192 5.84 -12.25 1.87
CA THR A 192 5.69 -13.70 2.12
C THR A 192 5.18 -13.93 3.55
N ALA A 193 4.71 -15.14 3.85
CA ALA A 193 4.30 -15.49 5.21
C ALA A 193 5.44 -15.31 6.22
N GLN A 194 6.69 -15.63 5.85
CA GLN A 194 7.86 -15.42 6.69
C GLN A 194 8.16 -13.93 6.90
N GLU A 195 8.00 -13.09 5.89
CA GLU A 195 8.21 -11.64 6.02
C GLU A 195 7.12 -10.98 6.88
N VAL A 196 5.86 -11.44 6.80
CA VAL A 196 4.80 -11.07 7.76
C VAL A 196 5.22 -11.51 9.16
N TYR A 197 5.65 -12.76 9.34
CA TYR A 197 6.09 -13.27 10.63
C TYR A 197 7.24 -12.43 11.24
N VAL A 198 8.22 -12.01 10.45
CA VAL A 198 9.29 -11.11 10.93
C VAL A 198 8.75 -9.74 11.35
N LEU A 199 7.83 -9.14 10.59
CA LEU A 199 7.20 -7.89 11.01
C LEU A 199 6.43 -8.08 12.32
N GLU A 200 5.72 -9.19 12.48
CA GLU A 200 4.96 -9.50 13.69
C GLU A 200 5.87 -9.69 14.91
N LEU A 201 7.04 -10.31 14.73
CA LEU A 201 8.07 -10.38 15.78
C LEU A 201 8.62 -8.99 16.15
N VAL A 202 8.87 -8.13 15.16
CA VAL A 202 9.26 -6.73 15.38
C VAL A 202 8.16 -5.97 16.12
N ASN A 203 6.89 -6.14 15.74
CA ASN A 203 5.77 -5.48 16.37
C ASN A 203 5.50 -6.00 17.79
N ARG A 204 5.74 -7.29 18.08
CA ARG A 204 5.74 -7.82 19.45
C ARG A 204 6.82 -7.15 20.31
N ALA A 205 8.02 -6.99 19.75
CA ALA A 205 9.11 -6.28 20.43
C ALA A 205 8.75 -4.82 20.73
N ARG A 206 8.03 -4.16 19.81
CA ARG A 206 7.57 -2.78 19.96
C ARG A 206 6.40 -2.65 20.92
N PHE A 207 5.55 -3.67 21.03
CA PHE A 207 4.42 -3.72 21.95
C PHE A 207 4.85 -3.69 23.42
N ASP A 208 5.86 -4.48 23.76
CA ASP A 208 6.44 -4.58 25.11
C ASP A 208 7.97 -4.81 25.02
N PRO A 209 8.77 -3.72 24.93
CA PRO A 209 10.21 -3.83 24.79
C PRO A 209 10.91 -4.58 25.94
N PRO A 210 10.59 -4.32 27.23
CA PRO A 210 11.14 -5.11 28.33
C PRO A 210 10.82 -6.60 28.25
N ALA A 211 9.58 -6.99 27.91
CA ALA A 211 9.21 -8.39 27.80
C ALA A 211 9.95 -9.10 26.66
N GLU A 212 10.19 -8.43 25.53
CA GLU A 212 10.99 -9.00 24.44
C GLU A 212 12.46 -9.18 24.83
N ALA A 213 13.05 -8.22 25.58
CA ALA A 213 14.40 -8.39 26.11
C ALA A 213 14.49 -9.56 27.09
N ALA A 214 13.53 -9.66 28.02
CA ALA A 214 13.45 -10.77 28.96
C ALA A 214 13.29 -12.13 28.25
N ARG A 215 12.51 -12.19 27.15
CA ARG A 215 12.35 -13.39 26.32
C ARG A 215 13.69 -13.92 25.78
N TYR A 216 14.64 -13.04 25.53
CA TYR A 216 15.97 -13.39 25.02
C TYR A 216 17.08 -13.41 26.08
N GLY A 217 16.72 -13.20 27.36
CA GLY A 217 17.64 -13.27 28.49
C GLY A 217 18.65 -12.12 28.55
N ILE A 218 18.28 -10.93 28.05
CA ILE A 218 19.14 -9.74 28.04
C ILE A 218 18.45 -8.58 28.75
N ASP A 219 19.21 -7.61 29.27
CA ASP A 219 18.65 -6.31 29.67
C ASP A 219 18.26 -5.48 28.43
N LEU A 220 17.17 -4.71 28.49
CA LEU A 220 16.68 -3.89 27.37
C LEU A 220 17.76 -2.95 26.83
N ASN A 221 18.62 -2.43 27.68
CA ASN A 221 19.71 -1.52 27.35
C ASN A 221 21.09 -2.18 27.37
N GLU A 222 21.17 -3.52 27.41
CA GLU A 222 22.42 -4.26 27.35
C GLU A 222 23.25 -3.85 26.12
N GLY A 223 24.48 -3.38 26.36
CA GLY A 223 25.41 -2.96 25.30
C GLY A 223 25.09 -1.61 24.63
N ILE A 224 24.07 -0.88 25.09
CA ILE A 224 23.74 0.46 24.59
C ILE A 224 24.62 1.50 25.31
N THR A 225 25.42 2.25 24.54
CA THR A 225 26.31 3.29 25.07
C THR A 225 25.77 4.71 24.89
N GLY A 226 24.69 4.88 24.13
CA GLY A 226 24.01 6.15 23.87
C GLY A 226 22.78 6.37 24.75
N ALA A 227 21.82 7.14 24.22
CA ALA A 227 20.53 7.32 24.89
C ALA A 227 19.85 5.96 25.10
N PRO A 228 19.35 5.66 26.32
CA PRO A 228 18.70 4.39 26.59
C PRO A 228 17.38 4.30 25.82
N ILE A 229 17.05 3.07 25.42
CA ILE A 229 15.75 2.70 24.92
C ILE A 229 14.76 2.80 26.07
N SER A 230 13.73 3.65 25.92
CA SER A 230 12.64 3.70 26.91
C SER A 230 11.82 2.42 26.88
N ALA A 231 11.39 1.97 28.05
CA ALA A 231 10.54 0.78 28.23
C ALA A 231 9.12 0.95 27.66
N ASP A 232 8.72 2.17 27.29
CA ASP A 232 7.39 2.44 26.77
C ASP A 232 7.16 1.72 25.44
N ARG A 233 5.93 1.28 25.22
CA ARG A 233 5.46 0.79 23.94
C ARG A 233 5.80 1.75 22.79
N LYS A 234 6.18 1.20 21.64
CA LYS A 234 6.41 1.93 20.39
C LYS A 234 5.32 1.60 19.40
N SER A 235 4.91 2.57 18.58
CA SER A 235 3.84 2.34 17.60
C SER A 235 4.17 1.23 16.62
N PRO A 236 3.21 0.38 16.22
CA PRO A 236 3.46 -0.72 15.31
C PRO A 236 3.94 -0.19 13.95
N LEU A 237 4.77 -0.97 13.27
CA LEU A 237 5.19 -0.70 11.89
C LEU A 237 4.22 -1.37 10.92
N ALA A 238 3.96 -0.71 9.81
CA ALA A 238 3.16 -1.23 8.70
C ALA A 238 4.05 -1.80 7.59
N HIS A 239 3.54 -2.77 6.83
CA HIS A 239 4.23 -3.26 5.64
C HIS A 239 4.24 -2.20 4.54
N ASN A 240 5.36 -2.06 3.82
CA ASN A 240 5.43 -1.28 2.60
C ASN A 240 6.06 -2.08 1.46
N LEU A 241 5.34 -2.23 0.35
CA LEU A 241 5.76 -3.08 -0.78
C LEU A 241 7.04 -2.58 -1.47
N LEU A 242 7.30 -1.27 -1.49
CA LEU A 242 8.51 -0.69 -2.10
C LEU A 242 9.73 -0.94 -1.20
N LEU A 243 9.55 -0.88 0.12
CA LEU A 243 10.60 -1.23 1.07
C LEU A 243 10.91 -2.74 1.04
N ILE A 244 9.89 -3.59 0.90
CA ILE A 244 10.05 -5.04 0.72
C ILE A 244 10.87 -5.32 -0.54
N ASP A 245 10.54 -4.69 -1.67
CA ASP A 245 11.27 -4.85 -2.93
C ASP A 245 12.75 -4.43 -2.79
N SER A 246 12.99 -3.28 -2.17
CA SER A 246 14.34 -2.80 -1.85
C SER A 246 15.11 -3.78 -0.97
N ALA A 247 14.49 -4.29 0.09
CA ALA A 247 15.10 -5.22 1.03
C ALA A 247 15.43 -6.57 0.38
N ARG A 248 14.49 -7.12 -0.41
CA ARG A 248 14.67 -8.38 -1.15
C ARG A 248 15.79 -8.28 -2.18
N THR A 249 15.85 -7.16 -2.90
CA THR A 249 16.91 -6.91 -3.88
C THR A 249 18.28 -6.84 -3.20
N HIS A 250 18.38 -6.19 -2.04
CA HIS A 250 19.64 -6.12 -1.29
C HIS A 250 20.05 -7.47 -0.70
N SER A 251 19.11 -8.23 -0.15
CA SER A 251 19.36 -9.60 0.33
C SER A 251 19.81 -10.52 -0.80
N GLN A 252 19.20 -10.42 -1.98
CA GLN A 252 19.64 -11.19 -3.14
C GLN A 252 21.05 -10.79 -3.58
N TRP A 253 21.33 -9.48 -3.65
CA TRP A 253 22.65 -8.98 -4.03
C TRP A 253 23.76 -9.45 -3.06
N MET A 254 23.49 -9.46 -1.74
CA MET A 254 24.45 -9.97 -0.75
C MET A 254 24.76 -11.46 -0.96
N LEU A 255 23.76 -12.26 -1.33
CA LEU A 255 23.95 -13.66 -1.69
C LEU A 255 24.76 -13.80 -2.99
N ASP A 256 24.38 -13.07 -4.03
CA ASP A 256 24.99 -13.17 -5.36
C ASP A 256 26.45 -12.71 -5.40
N GLN A 257 26.86 -11.85 -4.46
CA GLN A 257 28.20 -11.28 -4.39
C GLN A 257 29.07 -11.87 -3.26
N ASP A 258 28.53 -12.83 -2.48
CA ASP A 258 29.20 -13.37 -1.30
C ASP A 258 29.73 -12.27 -0.34
N ILE A 259 28.94 -11.21 -0.17
CA ILE A 259 29.26 -10.07 0.69
C ILE A 259 28.14 -9.78 1.69
N PHE A 260 28.51 -9.46 2.93
CA PHE A 260 27.58 -9.03 3.96
C PHE A 260 27.86 -7.57 4.33
N SER A 261 27.04 -6.64 3.85
CA SER A 261 27.31 -5.20 3.92
C SER A 261 26.04 -4.36 3.81
N HIS A 262 25.97 -3.27 4.58
CA HIS A 262 24.95 -2.22 4.41
C HIS A 262 25.16 -1.39 3.13
N THR A 263 26.41 -1.27 2.69
CA THR A 263 26.78 -0.66 1.41
C THR A 263 26.55 -1.67 0.29
N GLY A 264 25.60 -1.36 -0.60
CA GLY A 264 25.18 -2.23 -1.68
C GLY A 264 25.93 -1.99 -2.99
N ALA A 265 25.39 -2.54 -4.08
CA ALA A 265 25.89 -2.36 -5.43
C ALA A 265 26.17 -0.88 -5.74
N ASN A 266 27.29 -0.60 -6.42
CA ASN A 266 27.71 0.75 -6.79
C ASN A 266 27.84 1.71 -5.59
N ASN A 267 28.25 1.21 -4.43
CA ASN A 267 28.33 1.96 -3.17
C ASN A 267 27.00 2.58 -2.71
N SER A 268 25.87 1.96 -3.07
CA SER A 268 24.55 2.46 -2.69
C SER A 268 24.31 2.36 -1.19
N THR A 269 23.77 3.42 -0.62
CA THR A 269 23.22 3.46 0.75
C THR A 269 21.83 2.80 0.79
N PRO A 270 21.33 2.38 1.97
CA PRO A 270 19.98 1.84 2.09
C PRO A 270 18.91 2.81 1.57
N GLY A 271 18.98 4.10 1.93
CA GLY A 271 18.06 5.12 1.45
C GLY A 271 18.06 5.25 -0.09
N GLN A 272 19.22 5.18 -0.75
CA GLN A 272 19.29 5.18 -2.21
C GLN A 272 18.62 3.93 -2.82
N ARG A 273 18.79 2.75 -2.20
CA ARG A 273 18.10 1.53 -2.65
C ARG A 273 16.59 1.61 -2.44
N MET A 274 16.12 2.24 -1.36
CA MET A 274 14.69 2.47 -1.12
C MET A 274 14.12 3.42 -2.20
N THR A 275 14.82 4.53 -2.50
CA THR A 275 14.45 5.45 -3.58
C THR A 275 14.46 4.77 -4.96
N ALA A 276 15.43 3.90 -5.24
CA ALA A 276 15.49 3.14 -6.48
C ALA A 276 14.32 2.16 -6.65
N ALA A 277 13.81 1.60 -5.53
CA ALA A 277 12.58 0.81 -5.51
C ALA A 277 11.29 1.67 -5.63
N GLY A 278 11.42 2.99 -5.75
CA GLY A 278 10.33 3.95 -5.90
C GLY A 278 9.81 4.55 -4.60
N TYR A 279 10.41 4.25 -3.45
CA TYR A 279 9.99 4.84 -2.18
C TYR A 279 10.38 6.32 -2.11
N VAL A 280 9.41 7.20 -1.91
CA VAL A 280 9.63 8.65 -1.90
C VAL A 280 9.81 9.15 -0.47
N PHE A 281 10.99 9.69 -0.16
CA PHE A 281 11.24 10.44 1.05
C PHE A 281 10.80 11.89 0.87
N ALA A 282 9.73 12.29 1.54
CA ALA A 282 9.17 13.64 1.47
C ALA A 282 8.68 14.11 2.84
N GLY A 283 8.69 15.43 3.06
CA GLY A 283 8.25 16.03 4.32
C GLY A 283 9.07 15.54 5.52
N GLN A 284 8.39 15.05 6.56
CA GLN A 284 9.04 14.44 7.72
C GLN A 284 9.41 12.99 7.39
N TRP A 285 10.71 12.71 7.27
CA TRP A 285 11.18 11.39 6.89
C TRP A 285 12.29 10.86 7.79
N ALA A 286 12.47 9.55 7.78
CA ALA A 286 13.56 8.82 8.41
C ALA A 286 13.78 7.50 7.67
N ASN A 287 15.00 6.96 7.69
CA ASN A 287 15.29 5.61 7.22
C ASN A 287 16.29 4.91 8.15
N GLY A 288 16.27 3.58 8.13
CA GLY A 288 17.25 2.73 8.81
C GLY A 288 17.28 1.34 8.19
N GLU A 289 18.38 0.62 8.40
CA GLU A 289 18.52 -0.75 7.91
C GLU A 289 19.09 -1.67 8.98
N ASN A 290 18.52 -2.88 9.08
CA ASN A 290 19.19 -4.02 9.71
C ASN A 290 19.41 -5.10 8.65
N ILE A 291 20.53 -5.82 8.74
CA ILE A 291 20.80 -7.01 7.92
C ILE A 291 21.20 -8.17 8.82
N ALA A 292 20.82 -9.38 8.43
CA ALA A 292 21.17 -10.61 9.12
C ALA A 292 21.39 -11.74 8.11
N TYR A 293 22.28 -12.66 8.43
CA TYR A 293 22.40 -13.92 7.71
C TYR A 293 22.69 -15.05 8.68
N ALA A 294 22.21 -16.23 8.32
CA ALA A 294 22.57 -17.48 8.96
C ALA A 294 22.44 -18.59 7.91
N GLY A 295 23.27 -19.61 8.01
CA GLY A 295 23.25 -20.71 7.05
C GLY A 295 23.50 -22.07 7.68
N THR A 296 23.47 -23.09 6.83
CA THR A 296 23.72 -24.49 7.18
C THR A 296 24.46 -25.19 6.04
N THR A 297 25.22 -26.23 6.38
CA THR A 297 25.81 -27.15 5.39
C THR A 297 24.85 -28.28 5.02
N ALA A 298 23.65 -28.32 5.62
CA ALA A 298 22.59 -29.25 5.23
C ALA A 298 22.05 -28.92 3.83
N SER A 299 21.40 -29.91 3.21
CA SER A 299 20.79 -29.80 1.88
C SER A 299 19.50 -28.98 1.85
N SER A 300 18.94 -28.63 3.01
CA SER A 300 17.70 -27.87 3.13
C SER A 300 17.78 -26.88 4.30
N ILE A 301 17.01 -25.82 4.20
CA ILE A 301 16.89 -24.76 5.22
C ILE A 301 15.42 -24.48 5.48
N ASP A 302 15.06 -24.29 6.76
CA ASP A 302 13.73 -23.87 7.16
C ASP A 302 13.71 -22.35 7.31
N LEU A 303 13.13 -21.64 6.34
CA LEU A 303 13.10 -20.19 6.36
C LEU A 303 12.26 -19.61 7.52
N THR A 304 11.32 -20.37 8.08
CA THR A 304 10.50 -19.93 9.21
C THR A 304 11.32 -19.92 10.51
N ASP A 305 12.07 -20.99 10.76
CA ASP A 305 13.00 -21.06 11.89
C ASP A 305 14.10 -19.98 11.75
N TYR A 306 14.66 -19.82 10.54
CA TYR A 306 15.66 -18.79 10.30
C TYR A 306 15.10 -17.37 10.42
N ALA A 307 13.83 -17.12 10.08
CA ALA A 307 13.17 -15.84 10.33
C ALA A 307 13.12 -15.50 11.83
N ALA A 308 12.80 -16.47 12.69
CA ALA A 308 12.83 -16.29 14.14
C ALA A 308 14.26 -16.02 14.65
N ARG A 309 15.25 -16.78 14.16
CA ARG A 309 16.67 -16.61 14.51
C ARG A 309 17.22 -15.25 14.08
N HIS A 310 16.83 -14.76 12.90
CA HIS A 310 17.22 -13.43 12.43
C HIS A 310 16.71 -12.35 13.38
N HIS A 311 15.43 -12.41 13.76
CA HIS A 311 14.87 -11.45 14.72
C HIS A 311 15.56 -11.52 16.08
N GLU A 312 15.78 -12.72 16.63
CA GLU A 312 16.51 -12.90 17.90
C GLU A 312 17.93 -12.29 17.82
N GLY A 313 18.69 -12.60 16.79
CA GLY A 313 20.06 -12.12 16.61
C GLY A 313 20.12 -10.59 16.45
N LEU A 314 19.21 -10.03 15.66
CA LEU A 314 19.06 -8.58 15.50
C LEU A 314 18.65 -7.92 16.82
N PHE A 315 17.70 -8.49 17.57
CA PHE A 315 17.26 -7.91 18.84
C PHE A 315 18.36 -7.98 19.90
N LYS A 316 19.14 -9.07 19.98
CA LYS A 316 20.28 -9.17 20.90
C LYS A 316 21.39 -8.16 20.59
N SER A 317 21.55 -7.77 19.32
CA SER A 317 22.56 -6.79 18.92
C SER A 317 22.16 -5.35 19.26
N PRO A 318 22.94 -4.59 20.06
CA PRO A 318 22.55 -3.26 20.55
C PRO A 318 22.22 -2.26 19.43
N GLY A 319 23.04 -2.19 18.39
CA GLY A 319 22.85 -1.28 17.26
C GLY A 319 21.58 -1.56 16.46
N HIS A 320 21.26 -2.83 16.23
CA HIS A 320 20.06 -3.23 15.49
C HIS A 320 18.79 -3.13 16.34
N ARG A 321 18.90 -3.36 17.66
CA ARG A 321 17.81 -3.15 18.63
C ARG A 321 17.33 -1.70 18.63
N LEU A 322 18.25 -0.74 18.50
CA LEU A 322 17.91 0.69 18.36
C LEU A 322 17.02 0.94 17.14
N ASN A 323 17.27 0.29 16.00
CA ASN A 323 16.41 0.39 14.82
C ASN A 323 15.03 -0.24 15.08
N ILE A 324 14.99 -1.46 15.62
CA ILE A 324 13.73 -2.18 15.94
C ILE A 324 12.83 -1.36 16.86
N LEU A 325 13.41 -0.69 17.87
CA LEU A 325 12.70 0.05 18.90
C LEU A 325 12.67 1.57 18.70
N SER A 326 13.08 2.04 17.52
CA SER A 326 13.02 3.46 17.16
C SER A 326 11.58 3.92 16.98
N SER A 327 11.21 5.03 17.64
CA SER A 327 9.91 5.70 17.46
C SER A 327 9.83 6.53 16.18
N ASN A 328 10.93 6.64 15.40
CA ASN A 328 10.97 7.48 14.21
C ASN A 328 10.40 6.80 12.95
N PHE A 329 10.23 5.48 12.97
CA PHE A 329 9.75 4.71 11.83
C PHE A 329 8.24 4.45 11.93
N ARG A 330 7.59 4.33 10.78
CA ARG A 330 6.17 3.96 10.64
C ARG A 330 5.98 2.74 9.74
N GLU A 331 6.97 2.42 8.92
CA GLU A 331 6.89 1.37 7.92
C GLU A 331 8.13 0.48 7.98
N LEU A 332 7.96 -0.78 7.61
CA LEU A 332 9.02 -1.76 7.49
C LEU A 332 8.83 -2.58 6.21
N GLY A 333 9.90 -2.69 5.44
CA GLY A 333 10.07 -3.73 4.43
C GLY A 333 10.99 -4.82 4.95
N VAL A 334 10.53 -6.07 4.92
CA VAL A 334 11.37 -7.24 5.20
C VAL A 334 11.61 -7.95 3.87
N GLY A 335 12.87 -8.25 3.57
CA GLY A 335 13.24 -9.10 2.45
C GLY A 335 14.04 -10.28 2.95
N GLN A 336 13.46 -11.48 2.91
CA GLN A 336 14.17 -12.72 3.24
C GLN A 336 14.43 -13.50 1.96
N LYS A 337 15.69 -13.86 1.71
CA LYS A 337 16.12 -14.65 0.55
C LYS A 337 16.87 -15.90 0.98
N GLN A 338 16.67 -16.96 0.22
CA GLN A 338 17.45 -18.18 0.32
C GLN A 338 18.49 -18.17 -0.80
N GLY A 339 19.73 -18.53 -0.48
CA GLY A 339 20.77 -18.73 -1.48
C GLY A 339 22.01 -19.34 -0.86
N TYR A 340 22.97 -19.69 -1.70
CA TYR A 340 24.30 -20.06 -1.24
C TYR A 340 25.08 -18.79 -0.87
N PHE A 341 25.87 -18.87 0.19
CA PHE A 341 26.72 -17.78 0.66
C PHE A 341 28.07 -18.35 1.11
N LEU A 342 29.14 -17.93 0.45
CA LEU A 342 30.50 -18.30 0.77
C LEU A 342 31.00 -17.49 1.97
N SER A 343 31.18 -18.16 3.10
CA SER A 343 31.72 -17.55 4.31
C SER A 343 32.90 -18.35 4.83
N ASN A 344 34.05 -17.70 5.02
CA ASN A 344 35.29 -18.32 5.48
C ASN A 344 35.68 -19.59 4.69
N GLY A 345 35.52 -19.54 3.36
CA GLY A 345 35.88 -20.64 2.46
C GLY A 345 34.90 -21.83 2.46
N THR A 346 33.79 -21.75 3.20
CA THR A 346 32.74 -22.76 3.20
C THR A 346 31.47 -22.18 2.60
N ASN A 347 30.84 -22.92 1.68
CA ASN A 347 29.57 -22.52 1.11
C ASN A 347 28.41 -23.02 1.97
N TYR A 348 27.58 -22.09 2.46
CA TYR A 348 26.42 -22.41 3.28
C TYR A 348 25.14 -22.16 2.51
N LEU A 349 24.19 -23.11 2.56
CA LEU A 349 22.81 -22.82 2.22
C LEU A 349 22.26 -21.86 3.28
N SER A 350 22.01 -20.62 2.87
CA SER A 350 21.82 -19.49 3.78
C SER A 350 20.47 -18.83 3.60
N SER A 351 19.95 -18.34 4.72
CA SER A 351 18.89 -17.34 4.75
C SER A 351 19.55 -15.97 4.97
N MET A 352 19.38 -15.08 4.00
CA MET A 352 19.79 -13.68 4.03
C MET A 352 18.57 -12.80 4.27
N LEU A 353 18.67 -11.83 5.16
CA LEU A 353 17.56 -10.97 5.55
C LEU A 353 17.98 -9.50 5.61
N THR A 354 17.14 -8.64 5.05
CA THR A 354 17.23 -7.19 5.16
C THR A 354 15.92 -6.64 5.75
N GLN A 355 16.01 -5.74 6.72
CA GLN A 355 14.92 -4.93 7.25
C GLN A 355 15.16 -3.47 6.88
N ASN A 356 14.31 -2.91 6.04
CA ASN A 356 14.32 -1.49 5.66
C ASN A 356 13.22 -0.74 6.40
N PHE A 357 13.63 0.05 7.38
CA PHE A 357 12.73 0.88 8.18
C PHE A 357 12.58 2.25 7.52
N ALA A 358 11.37 2.81 7.52
CA ALA A 358 11.17 4.15 7.03
C ALA A 358 10.03 4.91 7.71
N ARG A 359 10.06 6.22 7.51
CA ARG A 359 8.94 7.14 7.67
C ARG A 359 8.99 8.14 6.52
N THR A 360 7.83 8.52 5.99
CA THR A 360 7.70 9.61 5.03
C THR A 360 6.37 10.33 5.24
N GLY A 361 6.34 11.63 4.96
CA GLY A 361 5.14 12.44 5.04
C GLY A 361 4.45 12.46 6.42
N SER A 362 3.13 12.65 6.39
CA SER A 362 2.30 12.83 7.59
C SER A 362 1.38 11.65 7.90
N ASN A 363 1.26 10.68 6.99
CA ASN A 363 0.33 9.56 7.13
C ASN A 363 0.72 8.62 8.28
N TYR A 364 -0.30 8.06 8.91
CA TYR A 364 -0.23 6.89 9.77
C TYR A 364 -0.86 5.70 9.06
N PHE A 365 -0.83 4.53 9.68
CA PHE A 365 -1.37 3.32 9.10
C PHE A 365 -2.29 2.59 10.08
N ILE A 366 -3.41 2.10 9.57
CA ILE A 366 -4.12 0.97 10.17
C ILE A 366 -3.51 -0.28 9.52
N THR A 367 -2.91 -1.15 10.32
CA THR A 367 -2.21 -2.35 9.85
C THR A 367 -2.61 -3.55 10.69
N GLY A 368 -2.30 -4.75 10.23
CA GLY A 368 -2.56 -5.96 11.00
C GLY A 368 -2.55 -7.18 10.10
N VAL A 369 -2.93 -8.31 10.67
CA VAL A 369 -3.05 -9.59 9.99
C VAL A 369 -4.40 -10.21 10.28
N ILE A 370 -5.02 -10.76 9.25
CA ILE A 370 -6.26 -11.54 9.31
C ILE A 370 -5.85 -12.99 9.19
N TYR A 371 -6.00 -13.78 10.26
CA TYR A 371 -5.46 -15.13 10.30
C TYR A 371 -6.31 -16.09 11.13
N ASN A 372 -6.12 -17.39 10.86
CA ASN A 372 -6.68 -18.48 11.63
C ASN A 372 -5.64 -18.93 12.65
N ASP A 373 -5.86 -18.68 13.93
CA ASP A 373 -4.96 -19.10 15.00
C ASP A 373 -5.07 -20.62 15.19
N LEU A 374 -4.16 -21.34 14.55
CA LEU A 374 -4.18 -22.81 14.51
C LEU A 374 -3.62 -23.42 15.78
N ASN A 375 -2.89 -22.65 16.57
CA ASN A 375 -2.15 -23.13 17.72
C ASN A 375 -2.56 -22.48 19.05
N GLY A 376 -3.49 -21.52 19.01
CA GLY A 376 -4.13 -20.93 20.19
C GLY A 376 -3.24 -19.94 20.94
N ASN A 377 -2.28 -19.31 20.27
CA ASN A 377 -1.33 -18.39 20.89
C ASN A 377 -1.66 -16.90 20.65
N GLU A 378 -2.72 -16.60 19.91
CA GLU A 378 -3.14 -15.26 19.51
C GLU A 378 -2.02 -14.45 18.85
N PHE A 379 -1.13 -15.12 18.12
CA PHE A 379 0.00 -14.52 17.41
C PHE A 379 0.20 -15.18 16.06
N TYR A 380 0.29 -14.37 15.00
CA TYR A 380 0.47 -14.89 13.65
C TYR A 380 1.67 -15.83 13.52
N ASN A 381 1.42 -17.04 13.03
CA ASN A 381 2.43 -17.97 12.57
C ASN A 381 2.37 -18.17 11.05
N VAL A 382 3.50 -18.56 10.47
CA VAL A 382 3.61 -18.88 9.05
C VAL A 382 2.58 -19.94 8.68
N GLY A 383 1.71 -19.61 7.72
CA GLY A 383 0.64 -20.51 7.23
C GLY A 383 -0.74 -20.22 7.80
N GLU A 384 -0.88 -19.29 8.75
CA GLU A 384 -2.17 -18.97 9.38
C GLU A 384 -2.98 -17.90 8.64
N GLY A 385 -2.33 -17.15 7.75
CA GLY A 385 -2.94 -16.01 7.04
C GLY A 385 -4.19 -16.40 6.23
N ILE A 386 -5.25 -15.60 6.35
CA ILE A 386 -6.48 -15.75 5.57
C ILE A 386 -6.36 -14.91 4.29
N PRO A 387 -6.30 -15.55 3.10
CA PRO A 387 -6.24 -14.81 1.83
C PRO A 387 -7.62 -14.24 1.45
N GLY A 388 -7.62 -13.31 0.48
CA GLY A 388 -8.86 -12.82 -0.13
C GLY A 388 -9.71 -11.90 0.76
N ALA A 389 -9.19 -11.51 1.93
CA ALA A 389 -9.89 -10.61 2.81
C ALA A 389 -9.92 -9.17 2.28
N THR A 390 -11.00 -8.46 2.58
CA THR A 390 -11.18 -7.03 2.33
C THR A 390 -11.31 -6.30 3.65
N VAL A 391 -10.57 -5.21 3.80
CA VAL A 391 -10.67 -4.29 4.93
C VAL A 391 -11.29 -3.00 4.43
N ARG A 392 -12.43 -2.60 4.99
CA ARG A 392 -13.09 -1.33 4.68
C ARG A 392 -12.83 -0.34 5.80
N VAL A 393 -12.31 0.84 5.46
CA VAL A 393 -12.08 1.94 6.39
C VAL A 393 -12.98 3.10 5.97
N ASN A 394 -13.95 3.47 6.82
CA ASN A 394 -15.00 4.45 6.51
C ASN A 394 -15.68 4.17 5.16
N GLY A 395 -15.97 2.89 4.88
CA GLY A 395 -16.62 2.41 3.66
C GLY A 395 -15.70 2.23 2.43
N THR A 396 -14.47 2.76 2.47
CA THR A 396 -13.49 2.56 1.38
C THR A 396 -12.83 1.20 1.53
N ALA A 397 -12.91 0.36 0.49
CA ALA A 397 -12.38 -1.00 0.50
C ALA A 397 -10.90 -1.05 0.11
N TYR A 398 -10.14 -1.84 0.87
CA TYR A 398 -8.74 -2.16 0.65
C TYR A 398 -8.59 -3.68 0.67
N SER A 399 -7.95 -4.26 -0.33
CA SER A 399 -7.63 -5.68 -0.32
C SER A 399 -6.47 -5.96 0.64
N ALA A 400 -6.62 -6.96 1.51
CA ALA A 400 -5.49 -7.51 2.24
C ALA A 400 -4.55 -8.25 1.27
N PHE A 401 -3.31 -8.45 1.70
CA PHE A 401 -2.36 -9.31 1.00
C PHE A 401 -2.83 -10.78 1.08
N MET A 402 -2.29 -11.63 0.21
CA MET A 402 -2.57 -13.08 0.22
C MET A 402 -2.18 -13.76 1.53
N THR A 403 -1.31 -13.14 2.31
CA THR A 403 -0.92 -13.57 3.66
C THR A 403 -1.89 -13.10 4.75
N GLY A 404 -2.97 -12.40 4.40
CA GLY A 404 -3.91 -11.79 5.34
C GLY A 404 -3.41 -10.49 5.96
N ALA A 405 -2.14 -10.14 5.78
CA ALA A 405 -1.57 -8.89 6.25
C ALA A 405 -2.11 -7.69 5.44
N TYR A 406 -2.22 -6.52 6.06
CA TYR A 406 -2.67 -5.31 5.37
C TYR A 406 -2.05 -4.05 5.97
N SER A 407 -2.05 -2.96 5.20
CA SER A 407 -1.50 -1.66 5.59
C SER A 407 -2.25 -0.55 4.87
N ILE A 408 -3.06 0.21 5.60
CA ILE A 408 -3.98 1.21 5.04
C ILE A 408 -3.55 2.59 5.52
N PRO A 409 -3.12 3.48 4.60
CA PRO A 409 -2.73 4.83 4.96
C PRO A 409 -3.94 5.65 5.41
N VAL A 410 -3.78 6.34 6.53
CA VAL A 410 -4.82 7.16 7.17
C VAL A 410 -4.21 8.43 7.76
N THR A 411 -5.07 9.38 8.08
CA THR A 411 -4.73 10.56 8.87
C THR A 411 -5.10 10.34 10.33
N ASN A 412 -4.84 11.32 11.20
CA ASN A 412 -5.46 11.31 12.52
C ASN A 412 -6.98 11.38 12.38
N GLY A 413 -7.70 10.59 13.16
CA GLY A 413 -9.15 10.54 13.09
C GLY A 413 -9.74 9.28 13.70
N SER A 414 -11.07 9.25 13.68
CA SER A 414 -11.90 8.12 14.06
C SER A 414 -12.27 7.33 12.82
N TYR A 415 -12.14 6.01 12.88
CA TYR A 415 -12.37 5.13 11.75
C TYR A 415 -13.22 3.93 12.16
N ASP A 416 -14.23 3.63 11.35
CA ASP A 416 -14.92 2.35 11.38
C ASP A 416 -14.22 1.40 10.41
N VAL A 417 -13.74 0.29 10.95
CA VAL A 417 -13.02 -0.77 10.23
C VAL A 417 -13.94 -1.97 10.12
N VAL A 418 -14.26 -2.37 8.89
CA VAL A 418 -15.01 -3.61 8.60
C VAL A 418 -14.08 -4.58 7.91
N ILE A 419 -13.90 -5.77 8.49
CA ILE A 419 -13.11 -6.84 7.89
C ILE A 419 -14.06 -7.92 7.39
N SER A 420 -13.92 -8.28 6.12
CA SER A 420 -14.70 -9.32 5.47
C SER A 420 -13.81 -10.30 4.71
N ALA A 421 -14.16 -11.58 4.73
CA ALA A 421 -13.58 -12.61 3.87
C ALA A 421 -14.57 -13.78 3.75
N ASP A 422 -14.53 -14.52 2.64
CA ASP A 422 -15.43 -15.67 2.43
C ASP A 422 -15.36 -16.70 3.56
N SER A 423 -14.18 -16.85 4.17
CA SER A 423 -13.93 -17.79 5.27
C SER A 423 -14.39 -17.28 6.65
N LEU A 424 -14.78 -16.01 6.78
CA LEU A 424 -15.16 -15.39 8.06
C LEU A 424 -16.66 -15.52 8.38
N GLN A 425 -17.51 -15.93 7.43
CA GLN A 425 -18.97 -16.10 7.55
C GLN A 425 -19.77 -14.84 7.96
N VAL A 426 -19.19 -13.93 8.75
CA VAL A 426 -19.78 -12.68 9.22
C VAL A 426 -18.73 -11.57 9.15
N ASP A 427 -19.13 -10.42 8.62
CA ASP A 427 -18.31 -9.21 8.60
C ASP A 427 -18.09 -8.70 10.03
N THR A 428 -16.85 -8.35 10.36
CA THR A 428 -16.50 -7.85 11.70
C THR A 428 -16.30 -6.34 11.66
N LEU A 429 -17.12 -5.60 12.41
CA LEU A 429 -17.03 -4.14 12.55
C LEU A 429 -16.32 -3.77 13.86
N TYR A 430 -15.36 -2.85 13.78
CA TYR A 430 -14.63 -2.33 14.92
C TYR A 430 -14.25 -0.87 14.72
N SER A 431 -14.45 -0.02 15.74
CA SER A 431 -14.13 1.41 15.67
C SER A 431 -12.80 1.69 16.37
N ILE A 432 -11.91 2.44 15.71
CA ILE A 432 -10.59 2.80 16.23
C ILE A 432 -10.29 4.30 16.15
N GLN A 433 -9.36 4.75 16.99
CA GLN A 433 -8.80 6.09 16.96
C GLN A 433 -7.34 6.06 16.54
N VAL A 434 -7.02 6.80 15.48
CA VAL A 434 -5.66 7.03 15.02
C VAL A 434 -5.25 8.42 15.47
N ASN A 435 -4.22 8.52 16.31
CA ASN A 435 -3.75 9.81 16.83
C ASN A 435 -2.24 9.80 17.08
N GLY A 436 -1.43 10.27 16.15
CA GLY A 436 0.01 10.43 16.40
C GLY A 436 0.83 9.13 16.30
N GLY A 437 0.25 8.05 15.78
CA GLY A 437 0.91 6.76 15.60
C GLY A 437 0.03 5.79 14.79
N ASN A 438 0.66 4.75 14.25
CA ASN A 438 -0.06 3.66 13.61
C ASN A 438 -0.89 2.89 14.62
N VAL A 439 -1.91 2.18 14.14
CA VAL A 439 -2.73 1.27 14.95
C VAL A 439 -2.68 -0.10 14.30
N LYS A 440 -2.34 -1.12 15.10
CA LYS A 440 -2.42 -2.51 14.70
C LYS A 440 -3.78 -3.06 15.09
N VAL A 441 -4.46 -3.74 14.16
CA VAL A 441 -5.76 -4.38 14.32
C VAL A 441 -5.70 -5.76 13.67
N ASP A 442 -5.59 -6.80 14.48
CA ASP A 442 -5.63 -8.17 14.01
C ASP A 442 -7.05 -8.72 14.12
N LEU A 443 -7.44 -9.49 13.11
CA LEU A 443 -8.61 -10.36 13.20
C LEU A 443 -8.11 -11.79 13.34
N ILE A 444 -8.45 -12.39 14.47
CA ILE A 444 -8.02 -13.71 14.87
C ILE A 444 -9.23 -14.63 14.81
N LYS A 445 -9.20 -15.60 13.90
CA LYS A 445 -10.20 -16.66 13.85
C LYS A 445 -9.68 -17.85 14.65
N ASN A 446 -10.42 -18.30 15.66
CA ASN A 446 -10.09 -19.50 16.43
C ASN A 446 -11.26 -20.49 16.33
N GLY A 447 -11.15 -21.43 15.39
CA GLY A 447 -12.27 -22.31 15.03
C GLY A 447 -13.45 -21.52 14.48
N ASN A 448 -14.53 -21.41 15.27
CA ASN A 448 -15.71 -20.62 14.93
C ASN A 448 -15.76 -19.26 15.66
N ALA A 449 -14.84 -19.00 16.60
CA ALA A 449 -14.74 -17.72 17.27
C ALA A 449 -13.95 -16.73 16.40
N ILE A 450 -14.32 -15.46 16.51
CA ILE A 450 -13.62 -14.34 15.88
C ILE A 450 -13.32 -13.32 16.98
N ASP A 451 -12.04 -13.00 17.13
CA ASP A 451 -11.54 -12.02 18.08
C ASP A 451 -10.83 -10.88 17.32
N ILE A 452 -10.92 -9.67 17.89
CA ILE A 452 -10.19 -8.50 17.41
C ILE A 452 -9.17 -8.11 18.47
N ASN A 453 -7.90 -8.14 18.12
CA ASN A 453 -6.84 -7.58 18.94
C ASN A 453 -6.39 -6.25 18.34
N SER A 454 -6.35 -5.18 19.14
CA SER A 454 -5.90 -3.88 18.63
C SER A 454 -5.02 -3.14 19.64
N TRP A 455 -4.02 -2.44 19.11
CA TRP A 455 -3.14 -1.62 19.92
C TRP A 455 -2.45 -0.53 19.08
N LYS A 456 -1.93 0.48 19.77
CA LYS A 456 -1.27 1.65 19.20
C LYS A 456 0.11 1.85 19.80
#